data_AF-A0A1Z4UY43-F1
#
_entry.id   AF-A0A1Z4UY43-F1
#
_cell.length_a   1.000
_cell.length_b   1.000
_cell.length_c   1.000
_cell.angle_alpha   90.00
_cell.angle_beta   90.00
_cell.angle_gamma   90.00
#
_symmetry.space_group_name_H-M   'P 1'
#
loop_
_entity.id
_entity.type
_entity.pdbx_description
1 polymer ?
#
loop_
_entity_poly.entity_id
_entity_poly.type
_entity_poly.pdbx_seq_one_letter_code
_entity_poly.pdbx_strand_id
1 'polypeptide(L)'
;MYSAISQVNLQNDECLMLVPIPRFHIPEVITINDITLYPKETVNIDELFSNIFHADDEQNLLKDKINSYVLGCFKIKTSEIDETYLPISVEYDPKIIDIATKKLEPILNLFRFYYCDYFYPHSVPGRVGQIYNSKSVVLIFCHPVICKFAIHNKYSTEIVIGNGLKVRDLSKIKSYYSNINTIGEVYHIVNNALRLNYQILEQDNLTAKFIQIMTLFDFLANPYKFEVFQDAKKKFIPHIANNNQEYLFLVDRFMKFSKDYRSDVVHNGKHITEILNELIDIESLFIELQNYISKIISELISLSHISWNELETIRYNKRQNLTKKTKKPDKNNLTFDFSRSIAIIDVKYLVDKLFYLLEFYKKDGYNMELIFKSLIQNFRFNSKGTVIHFYFYLPNNYYQSIDGLYRNEKLELYKWFLSINGNKQETTKDTRIIEIHTAQIKKNLSFAECVKIKLMEYCQDGNRYFINKSGYNVVGIFADDKMTSSVIENAIIEGINTDFILIREFNINSQMPGKLRYRPSDYVMAEAIGVQRHEL
;
A
#
# COMPACT_ATOMS: atom_id res chain seq x y z
N MET A 1 27.85 -17.03 7.11
CA MET A 1 27.58 -15.96 8.09
C MET A 1 28.61 -14.86 7.92
N TYR A 2 28.19 -13.59 7.99
CA TYR A 2 29.06 -12.42 8.00
C TYR A 2 29.63 -12.23 9.41
N SER A 3 30.94 -12.00 9.49
CA SER A 3 31.53 -11.46 10.72
C SER A 3 31.41 -9.94 10.65
N ALA A 4 30.46 -9.39 11.41
CA ALA A 4 30.26 -7.94 11.50
C ALA A 4 31.44 -7.22 12.19
N ILE A 5 32.27 -7.95 12.93
CA ILE A 5 33.41 -7.42 13.69
C ILE A 5 34.70 -7.50 12.88
N SER A 6 35.06 -8.67 12.34
CA SER A 6 36.34 -8.84 11.63
C SER A 6 36.43 -8.04 10.32
N GLN A 7 35.29 -7.66 9.76
CA GLN A 7 35.21 -6.82 8.57
C GLN A 7 35.32 -5.31 8.88
N VAL A 8 35.24 -4.91 10.15
CA VAL A 8 35.23 -3.51 10.56
C VAL A 8 36.54 -3.18 11.27
N ASN A 9 37.44 -2.49 10.57
CA ASN A 9 38.63 -1.90 11.17
C ASN A 9 38.20 -0.71 12.06
N LEU A 10 38.15 -0.91 13.38
CA LEU A 10 37.80 0.10 14.38
C LEU A 10 39.06 0.85 14.83
N GLN A 11 39.02 2.18 14.76
CA GLN A 11 40.05 3.04 15.34
C GLN A 11 39.85 3.19 16.86
N ASN A 12 40.87 3.69 17.57
CA ASN A 12 40.84 3.86 19.03
C ASN A 12 39.71 4.78 19.53
N ASP A 13 39.23 5.68 18.67
CA ASP A 13 38.15 6.64 18.94
C ASP A 13 36.82 6.25 18.29
N GLU A 14 36.66 5.00 17.83
CA GLU A 14 35.44 4.52 17.18
C GLU A 14 34.77 3.38 17.96
N CYS A 15 33.44 3.41 17.97
CA CYS A 15 32.59 2.32 18.40
C CYS A 15 31.74 1.83 17.23
N LEU A 16 31.51 0.51 17.16
CA LEU A 16 30.50 -0.10 16.29
C LEU A 16 29.21 -0.29 17.08
N MET A 17 28.09 0.22 16.58
CA MET A 17 26.77 -0.03 17.14
C MET A 17 26.01 -1.06 16.30
N LEU A 18 25.46 -2.08 16.94
CA LEU A 18 24.50 -3.01 16.34
C LEU A 18 23.15 -2.86 17.03
N VAL A 19 22.09 -2.70 16.23
CA VAL A 19 20.75 -2.41 16.72
C VAL A 19 19.74 -3.34 16.07
N PRO A 20 18.98 -4.13 16.85
CA PRO A 20 17.96 -5.00 16.29
C PRO A 20 16.75 -4.23 15.76
N ILE A 21 16.18 -4.74 14.68
CA ILE A 21 14.93 -4.27 14.10
C ILE A 21 13.98 -5.47 14.03
N PRO A 22 13.08 -5.63 15.00
CA PRO A 22 12.18 -6.77 15.06
C PRO A 22 11.15 -6.71 13.92
N ARG A 23 10.69 -7.90 13.49
CA ARG A 23 9.61 -8.04 12.49
C ARG A 23 9.90 -7.29 11.18
N PHE A 24 11.16 -7.20 10.81
CA PHE A 24 11.63 -6.64 9.57
C PHE A 24 12.45 -7.70 8.84
N HIS A 25 12.16 -7.90 7.56
CA HIS A 25 12.85 -8.87 6.72
C HIS A 25 13.29 -8.19 5.43
N ILE A 26 14.57 -8.31 5.13
CA ILE A 26 15.19 -7.87 3.88
C ILE A 26 15.85 -9.08 3.20
N PRO A 27 15.93 -9.10 1.85
CA PRO A 27 16.37 -10.28 1.12
C PRO A 27 17.90 -10.43 1.08
N GLU A 28 18.63 -9.32 1.25
CA GLU A 28 20.08 -9.26 1.15
C GLU A 28 20.64 -8.13 2.03
N VAL A 29 21.95 -8.13 2.26
CA VAL A 29 22.65 -7.04 2.94
C VAL A 29 22.53 -5.77 2.11
N ILE A 30 22.23 -4.65 2.76
CA ILE A 30 22.17 -3.33 2.11
C ILE A 30 22.91 -2.30 2.95
N THR A 31 23.79 -1.55 2.30
CA THR A 31 24.47 -0.39 2.88
C THR A 31 23.84 0.88 2.35
N ILE A 32 23.46 1.75 3.28
CA ILE A 32 22.80 3.04 3.06
C ILE A 32 23.64 4.07 3.84
N ASN A 33 24.32 4.95 3.13
CA ASN A 33 25.31 5.87 3.70
C ASN A 33 26.35 5.08 4.53
N ASP A 34 26.47 5.37 5.82
CA ASP A 34 27.37 4.73 6.78
C ASP A 34 26.69 3.59 7.60
N ILE A 35 25.45 3.22 7.23
CA ILE A 35 24.65 2.21 7.92
C ILE A 35 24.50 0.97 7.05
N THR A 36 24.82 -0.19 7.60
CA THR A 36 24.61 -1.49 6.94
C THR A 36 23.50 -2.25 7.65
N LEU A 37 22.51 -2.71 6.90
CA LEU A 37 21.44 -3.58 7.39
C LEU A 37 21.75 -5.02 7.01
N TYR A 38 21.89 -5.88 8.01
CA TYR A 38 22.10 -7.32 7.83
C TYR A 38 20.78 -8.08 7.98
N PRO A 39 20.43 -8.98 7.03
CA PRO A 39 19.27 -9.86 7.20
C PRO A 39 19.39 -10.72 8.46
N LYS A 40 18.26 -11.14 9.02
CA LYS A 40 18.24 -12.04 10.19
C LYS A 40 19.06 -13.31 9.92
N GLU A 41 19.65 -13.86 10.97
CA GLU A 41 20.45 -15.10 10.92
C GLU A 41 21.68 -15.06 10.00
N THR A 42 22.07 -13.87 9.49
CA THR A 42 23.25 -13.75 8.62
C THR A 42 24.51 -13.34 9.36
N VAL A 43 24.40 -12.67 10.51
CA VAL A 43 25.55 -12.24 11.33
C VAL A 43 25.95 -13.37 12.27
N ASN A 44 27.25 -13.60 12.43
CA ASN A 44 27.77 -14.56 13.41
C ASN A 44 27.59 -14.04 14.84
N ILE A 45 26.43 -14.31 15.45
CA ILE A 45 26.11 -13.84 16.81
C ILE A 45 27.01 -14.51 17.87
N ASP A 46 27.47 -15.75 17.65
CA ASP A 46 28.37 -16.43 18.59
C ASP A 46 29.69 -15.66 18.76
N GLU A 47 30.22 -15.13 17.65
CA GLU A 47 31.38 -14.26 17.66
C GLU A 47 31.11 -12.95 18.43
N LEU A 48 29.94 -12.34 18.23
CA LEU A 48 29.55 -11.11 18.93
C LEU A 48 29.52 -11.29 20.46
N PHE A 49 29.10 -12.47 20.93
CA PHE A 49 28.91 -12.77 22.35
C PHE A 49 30.11 -13.47 23.01
N SER A 50 31.13 -13.87 22.25
CA SER A 50 32.29 -14.64 22.73
C SER A 50 33.15 -13.94 23.79
N ASN A 51 33.09 -12.60 23.88
CA ASN A 51 33.89 -11.77 24.79
C ASN A 51 33.11 -11.24 26.01
N ILE A 52 31.89 -11.74 26.27
CA ILE A 52 31.05 -11.28 27.38
C ILE A 52 31.30 -12.15 28.61
N PHE A 53 31.61 -11.52 29.75
CA PHE A 53 32.20 -12.21 30.90
C PHE A 53 31.23 -13.01 31.80
N HIS A 54 29.91 -12.99 31.58
CA HIS A 54 28.96 -13.72 32.45
C HIS A 54 27.69 -14.15 31.70
N ALA A 55 27.62 -15.39 31.21
CA ALA A 55 26.42 -15.93 30.56
C ALA A 55 25.35 -16.31 31.60
N ASP A 56 24.27 -15.54 31.68
CA ASP A 56 23.03 -15.89 32.38
C ASP A 56 21.93 -16.31 31.37
N ASP A 57 20.81 -16.83 31.88
CA ASP A 57 19.66 -17.26 31.04
C ASP A 57 19.04 -16.09 30.25
N GLU A 58 19.12 -14.86 30.77
CA GLU A 58 18.60 -13.66 30.11
C GLU A 58 19.44 -13.28 28.87
N GLN A 59 20.76 -13.44 28.93
CA GLN A 59 21.65 -13.22 27.80
C GLN A 59 21.48 -14.25 26.69
N ASN A 60 21.28 -15.52 27.03
CA ASN A 60 20.97 -16.55 26.02
C ASN A 60 19.64 -16.24 25.31
N LEU A 61 18.62 -15.82 26.05
CA LEU A 61 17.36 -15.37 25.47
C LEU A 61 17.55 -14.13 24.57
N LEU A 62 18.35 -13.16 25.02
CA LEU A 62 18.65 -11.95 24.26
C LEU A 62 19.39 -12.28 22.94
N LYS A 63 20.35 -13.19 23.00
CA LYS A 63 21.12 -13.70 21.86
C LYS A 63 20.22 -14.32 20.80
N ASP A 64 19.34 -15.24 21.21
CA ASP A 64 18.38 -15.88 20.30
C ASP A 64 17.45 -14.87 19.64
N LYS A 65 16.98 -13.86 20.41
CA LYS A 65 16.14 -12.80 19.89
C LYS A 65 16.88 -11.93 18.88
N ILE A 66 18.07 -11.46 19.20
CA ILE A 66 18.90 -10.64 18.29
C ILE A 66 19.18 -11.40 17.00
N ASN A 67 19.50 -12.69 17.06
CA ASN A 67 19.74 -13.51 15.87
C ASN A 67 18.52 -13.58 14.94
N SER A 68 17.31 -13.55 15.51
CA SER A 68 16.05 -13.60 14.76
C SER A 68 15.66 -12.28 14.07
N TYR A 69 16.41 -11.20 14.29
CA TYR A 69 16.09 -9.85 13.81
C TYR A 69 17.06 -9.35 12.74
N VAL A 70 16.60 -8.39 11.93
CA VAL A 70 17.50 -7.60 11.09
C VAL A 70 18.37 -6.73 12.01
N LEU A 71 19.65 -6.63 11.70
CA LEU A 71 20.60 -5.84 12.48
C LEU A 71 21.05 -4.62 11.68
N GLY A 72 20.79 -3.43 12.20
CA GLY A 72 21.39 -2.19 11.72
C GLY A 72 22.75 -1.98 12.37
N CYS A 73 23.78 -1.74 11.56
CA CYS A 73 25.16 -1.64 11.98
C CYS A 73 25.79 -0.35 11.46
N PHE A 74 26.43 0.44 12.32
CA PHE A 74 27.09 1.69 11.94
C PHE A 74 28.17 2.09 12.95
N LYS A 75 29.09 2.94 12.51
CA LYS A 75 30.14 3.51 13.36
C LYS A 75 29.68 4.81 14.03
N ILE A 76 30.24 5.09 15.20
CA ILE A 76 30.10 6.34 15.94
C ILE A 76 31.40 6.66 16.67
N LYS A 77 31.70 7.94 16.90
CA LYS A 77 32.87 8.32 17.69
C LYS A 77 32.65 8.05 19.17
N THR A 78 33.70 7.65 19.87
CA THR A 78 33.68 7.50 21.34
C THR A 78 33.28 8.80 22.00
N SER A 79 33.72 9.97 21.51
CA SER A 79 33.34 11.29 22.07
C SER A 79 31.85 11.62 22.02
N GLU A 80 31.07 10.95 21.16
CA GLU A 80 29.61 11.11 21.10
C GLU A 80 28.90 10.29 22.20
N ILE A 81 29.65 9.43 22.89
CA ILE A 81 29.25 8.61 24.02
C ILE A 81 30.03 9.14 25.22
N ASP A 82 29.37 9.73 26.21
CA ASP A 82 30.06 10.36 27.34
C ASP A 82 30.99 9.36 28.06
N GLU A 83 32.31 9.65 28.10
CA GLU A 83 33.36 8.75 28.58
C GLU A 83 33.18 8.33 30.05
N THR A 84 32.43 9.13 30.83
CA THR A 84 32.10 8.82 32.23
C THR A 84 31.10 7.65 32.38
N TYR A 85 30.48 7.20 31.30
CA TYR A 85 29.46 6.14 31.25
C TYR A 85 30.04 4.76 30.90
N LEU A 86 31.37 4.60 30.94
CA LEU A 86 32.02 3.32 30.62
C LEU A 86 32.57 2.56 31.84
N PRO A 87 31.72 2.03 32.75
CA PRO A 87 32.06 0.82 33.49
C PRO A 87 31.45 -0.44 32.82
N ILE A 88 31.83 -1.60 33.33
CA ILE A 88 31.88 -2.92 32.66
C ILE A 88 30.55 -3.71 32.73
N SER A 89 29.42 -3.10 33.09
CA SER A 89 28.14 -3.80 33.33
C SER A 89 26.98 -3.30 32.49
N VAL A 90 25.97 -4.17 32.32
CA VAL A 90 24.68 -3.87 31.67
C VAL A 90 24.02 -2.71 32.39
N GLU A 91 24.19 -1.49 31.88
CA GLU A 91 23.63 -0.29 32.48
C GLU A 91 22.54 0.32 31.61
N TYR A 92 21.53 0.80 32.31
CA TYR A 92 20.37 1.49 31.78
C TYR A 92 20.79 2.82 31.16
N ASP A 93 21.14 2.80 29.87
CA ASP A 93 21.56 4.00 29.15
C ASP A 93 20.53 4.42 28.07
N PRO A 94 19.55 5.28 28.44
CA PRO A 94 18.58 5.80 27.48
C PRO A 94 19.21 6.70 26.41
N LYS A 95 20.35 7.36 26.68
CA LYS A 95 20.98 8.29 25.73
C LYS A 95 21.59 7.52 24.56
N ILE A 96 22.31 6.43 24.84
CA ILE A 96 22.89 5.56 23.80
C ILE A 96 21.79 4.97 22.92
N ILE A 97 20.72 4.45 23.52
CA ILE A 97 19.58 3.91 22.77
C ILE A 97 18.92 5.01 21.94
N ASP A 98 18.80 6.22 22.45
CA ASP A 98 18.29 7.37 21.70
C ASP A 98 19.16 7.73 20.51
N ILE A 99 20.48 7.80 20.68
CA ILE A 99 21.42 8.07 19.59
C ILE A 99 21.27 7.00 18.49
N ALA A 100 21.29 5.73 18.88
CA ALA A 100 21.26 4.62 17.95
C ALA A 100 19.94 4.54 17.18
N THR A 101 18.82 4.70 17.90
CA THR A 101 17.48 4.71 17.28
C THR A 101 17.28 5.94 16.38
N LYS A 102 17.71 7.15 16.79
CA LYS A 102 17.61 8.35 15.95
C LYS A 102 18.37 8.23 14.63
N LYS A 103 19.48 7.49 14.61
CA LYS A 103 20.30 7.27 13.41
C LYS A 103 19.65 6.27 12.43
N LEU A 104 18.99 5.23 12.94
CA LEU A 104 18.36 4.18 12.13
C LEU A 104 16.90 4.42 11.74
N GLU A 105 16.12 5.13 12.59
CA GLU A 105 14.69 5.36 12.35
C GLU A 105 14.39 6.04 11.00
N PRO A 106 15.18 7.04 10.52
CA PRO A 106 14.94 7.66 9.21
C PRO A 106 15.00 6.65 8.06
N ILE A 107 15.95 5.70 8.11
CA ILE A 107 16.06 4.63 7.11
C ILE A 107 14.80 3.75 7.17
N LEU A 108 14.41 3.33 8.37
CA LEU A 108 13.25 2.45 8.54
C LEU A 108 11.93 3.15 8.15
N ASN A 109 11.80 4.46 8.38
CA ASN A 109 10.64 5.24 7.96
C ASN A 109 10.47 5.24 6.43
N LEU A 110 11.57 5.21 5.67
CA LEU A 110 11.52 5.09 4.22
C LEU A 110 11.00 3.70 3.78
N PHE A 111 11.45 2.62 4.43
CA PHE A 111 10.91 1.29 4.20
C PHE A 111 9.42 1.23 4.51
N ARG A 112 9.00 1.79 5.65
CA ARG A 112 7.59 1.86 6.03
C ARG A 112 6.76 2.63 5.01
N PHE A 113 7.27 3.76 4.53
CA PHE A 113 6.61 4.57 3.50
C PHE A 113 6.38 3.81 2.19
N TYR A 114 7.35 3.03 1.72
CA TYR A 114 7.22 2.31 0.43
C TYR A 114 6.46 0.99 0.51
N TYR A 115 6.38 0.35 1.69
CA TYR A 115 5.93 -1.03 1.80
C TYR A 115 4.80 -1.28 2.82
N CYS A 116 4.41 -0.30 3.64
CA CYS A 116 3.30 -0.46 4.58
C CYS A 116 2.00 0.18 4.06
N ASP A 117 0.87 -0.26 4.62
CA ASP A 117 -0.48 0.18 4.24
C ASP A 117 -1.16 0.87 5.44
N TYR A 118 -1.87 1.98 5.18
CA TYR A 118 -2.55 2.74 6.22
C TYR A 118 -3.73 1.99 6.84
N PHE A 119 -4.41 1.14 6.07
CA PHE A 119 -5.56 0.39 6.53
C PHE A 119 -5.18 -0.96 7.16
N TYR A 120 -4.16 -1.63 6.61
CA TYR A 120 -3.71 -2.95 7.08
C TYR A 120 -2.39 -2.88 7.87
N PRO A 121 -2.42 -2.83 9.22
CA PRO A 121 -1.22 -2.66 10.04
C PRO A 121 -0.31 -3.89 10.10
N HIS A 122 -0.71 -5.03 9.52
CA HIS A 122 0.00 -6.30 9.66
C HIS A 122 1.42 -6.30 9.09
N SER A 123 1.71 -5.37 8.18
CA SER A 123 3.01 -5.22 7.51
C SER A 123 3.94 -4.22 8.19
N VAL A 124 3.56 -3.61 9.32
CA VAL A 124 4.41 -2.64 10.02
C VAL A 124 5.52 -3.39 10.78
N PRO A 125 6.81 -3.05 10.57
CA PRO A 125 7.91 -3.62 11.34
C PRO A 125 7.89 -3.05 12.76
N GLY A 126 8.52 -3.73 13.72
CA GLY A 126 8.62 -3.18 15.06
C GLY A 126 9.58 -1.97 15.12
N ARG A 127 9.69 -1.38 16.31
CA ARG A 127 10.49 -0.16 16.51
C ARG A 127 11.98 -0.49 16.56
N VAL A 128 12.81 0.44 16.13
CA VAL A 128 14.27 0.25 16.15
C VAL A 128 14.74 0.02 17.59
N GLY A 129 15.61 -0.97 17.78
CA GLY A 129 16.15 -1.35 19.07
C GLY A 129 15.18 -2.12 19.96
N GLN A 130 13.88 -2.15 19.64
CA GLN A 130 12.89 -2.84 20.47
C GLN A 130 13.12 -4.35 20.44
N ILE A 131 13.04 -4.95 21.63
CA ILE A 131 13.00 -6.39 21.85
C ILE A 131 11.71 -6.73 22.61
N TYR A 132 11.69 -7.83 23.36
CA TYR A 132 10.52 -8.26 24.12
C TYR A 132 10.35 -7.46 25.44
N ASN A 133 9.17 -7.54 26.03
CA ASN A 133 8.71 -6.85 27.24
C ASN A 133 9.00 -5.34 27.26
N SER A 134 8.77 -4.65 26.14
CA SER A 134 9.01 -3.19 26.04
C SER A 134 10.48 -2.76 26.22
N LYS A 135 11.41 -3.70 26.36
CA LYS A 135 12.84 -3.42 26.43
C LYS A 135 13.35 -3.02 25.05
N SER A 136 14.37 -2.17 25.05
CA SER A 136 15.17 -1.83 23.87
C SER A 136 16.62 -2.14 24.16
N VAL A 137 17.35 -2.64 23.16
CA VAL A 137 18.76 -3.00 23.27
C VAL A 137 19.60 -2.40 22.14
N VAL A 138 20.84 -2.05 22.47
CA VAL A 138 21.91 -1.73 21.51
C VAL A 138 23.15 -2.50 21.94
N LEU A 139 23.82 -3.17 21.00
CA LEU A 139 25.15 -3.72 21.23
C LEU A 139 26.19 -2.69 20.78
N ILE A 140 27.27 -2.55 21.55
CA ILE A 140 28.34 -1.60 21.31
C ILE A 140 29.66 -2.35 21.36
N PHE A 141 30.50 -2.15 20.35
CA PHE A 141 31.85 -2.72 20.30
C PHE A 141 32.85 -1.58 20.25
N CYS A 142 33.69 -1.48 21.28
CA CYS A 142 34.76 -0.48 21.39
C CYS A 142 36.11 -1.14 21.10
N HIS A 143 37.14 -0.36 20.74
CA HIS A 143 38.51 -0.87 20.66
C HIS A 143 39.21 -0.87 22.04
N PRO A 144 39.97 -1.92 22.42
CA PRO A 144 40.03 -3.25 21.78
C PRO A 144 38.68 -3.98 21.90
N VAL A 145 38.32 -4.80 20.90
CA VAL A 145 36.96 -5.35 20.67
C VAL A 145 36.33 -5.97 21.92
N ILE A 146 35.66 -5.13 22.70
CA ILE A 146 34.86 -5.50 23.87
C ILE A 146 33.40 -5.21 23.54
N CYS A 147 32.56 -6.24 23.62
CA CYS A 147 31.12 -6.11 23.45
C CYS A 147 30.46 -5.62 24.75
N LYS A 148 29.61 -4.60 24.65
CA LYS A 148 28.77 -4.09 25.73
C LYS A 148 27.32 -3.98 25.23
N PHE A 149 26.36 -3.97 26.16
CA PHE A 149 24.94 -3.80 25.86
C PHE A 149 24.37 -2.63 26.66
N ALA A 150 23.59 -1.79 26.00
CA ALA A 150 22.69 -0.86 26.66
C ALA A 150 21.27 -1.43 26.60
N ILE A 151 20.55 -1.49 27.73
CA ILE A 151 19.16 -1.94 27.80
C ILE A 151 18.29 -0.88 28.50
N HIS A 152 17.16 -0.50 27.90
CA HIS A 152 16.24 0.49 28.47
C HIS A 152 14.80 0.20 28.06
N ASN A 153 13.85 0.50 28.95
CA ASN A 153 12.41 0.43 28.64
C ASN A 153 11.96 1.70 27.91
N LYS A 154 12.42 1.88 26.67
CA LYS A 154 12.14 3.09 25.87
C LYS A 154 10.66 3.21 25.50
N TYR A 155 10.00 2.08 25.26
CA TYR A 155 8.66 2.03 24.72
C TYR A 155 7.68 1.59 25.81
N SER A 156 6.52 2.23 25.92
CA SER A 156 5.52 1.89 26.94
C SER A 156 4.65 0.69 26.57
N THR A 157 4.62 0.29 25.29
CA THR A 157 3.76 -0.77 24.77
C THR A 157 4.46 -1.64 23.73
N GLU A 158 4.12 -2.93 23.72
CA GLU A 158 4.57 -3.92 22.72
C GLU A 158 3.61 -4.07 21.54
N ILE A 159 2.54 -3.27 21.46
CA ILE A 159 1.42 -3.56 20.57
C ILE A 159 1.88 -3.48 19.12
N VAL A 160 2.09 -4.66 18.51
CA VAL A 160 2.27 -4.79 17.08
C VAL A 160 1.42 -5.96 16.61
N ILE A 161 0.35 -5.68 15.86
CA ILE A 161 -0.51 -6.71 15.25
C ILE A 161 0.15 -7.21 13.95
N GLY A 162 0.17 -8.52 13.68
CA GLY A 162 0.58 -9.10 12.37
C GLY A 162 1.98 -9.71 12.27
N ASN A 163 2.46 -9.94 11.05
CA ASN A 163 3.69 -10.69 10.74
C ASN A 163 4.92 -9.80 10.53
N GLY A 164 4.76 -8.48 10.46
CA GLY A 164 5.86 -7.56 10.18
C GLY A 164 6.09 -7.31 8.69
N LEU A 165 7.12 -6.52 8.41
CA LEU A 165 7.46 -6.08 7.07
C LEU A 165 8.38 -7.08 6.38
N LYS A 166 7.95 -7.61 5.22
CA LYS A 166 8.76 -8.44 4.34
C LYS A 166 9.06 -7.71 3.03
N VAL A 167 10.30 -7.25 2.88
CA VAL A 167 10.78 -6.58 1.67
C VAL A 167 11.33 -7.63 0.72
N ARG A 168 10.87 -7.60 -0.55
CA ARG A 168 11.35 -8.50 -1.61
C ARG A 168 12.26 -7.80 -2.62
N ASP A 169 12.09 -6.49 -2.77
CA ASP A 169 12.84 -5.66 -3.71
C ASP A 169 13.38 -4.45 -2.97
N LEU A 170 14.68 -4.18 -3.14
CA LEU A 170 15.37 -3.03 -2.54
C LEU A 170 15.58 -1.88 -3.52
N SER A 171 15.13 -2.00 -4.78
CA SER A 171 15.33 -1.03 -5.86
C SER A 171 14.89 0.39 -5.47
N LYS A 172 13.69 0.55 -4.88
CA LYS A 172 13.16 1.85 -4.44
C LYS A 172 14.02 2.51 -3.37
N ILE A 173 14.56 1.72 -2.45
CA ILE A 173 15.42 2.20 -1.36
C ILE A 173 16.78 2.61 -1.91
N LYS A 174 17.39 1.76 -2.75
CA LYS A 174 18.67 2.05 -3.42
C LYS A 174 18.56 3.31 -4.28
N SER A 175 17.48 3.44 -5.06
CA SER A 175 17.23 4.60 -5.91
C SER A 175 17.03 5.89 -5.11
N TYR A 176 16.44 5.83 -3.92
CA TYR A 176 16.29 7.01 -3.07
C TYR A 176 17.67 7.55 -2.65
N TYR A 177 18.49 6.70 -2.05
CA TYR A 177 19.79 7.13 -1.52
C TYR A 177 20.81 7.45 -2.60
N SER A 178 20.73 6.83 -3.78
CA SER A 178 21.60 7.21 -4.92
C SER A 178 21.33 8.61 -5.46
N ASN A 179 20.13 9.15 -5.23
CA ASN A 179 19.71 10.45 -5.75
C ASN A 179 19.95 11.61 -4.76
N ILE A 180 20.30 11.31 -3.51
CA ILE A 180 20.56 12.32 -2.47
C ILE A 180 22.05 12.61 -2.45
N ASN A 181 22.49 13.42 -3.40
CA ASN A 181 23.88 13.90 -3.45
C ASN A 181 24.05 15.24 -2.70
N THR A 182 22.95 15.96 -2.49
CA THR A 182 22.93 17.28 -1.84
C THR A 182 21.73 17.39 -0.92
N ILE A 183 21.98 17.84 0.31
CA ILE A 183 20.97 18.03 1.35
C ILE A 183 20.53 19.49 1.31
N GLY A 184 19.28 19.72 0.88
CA GLY A 184 18.61 21.02 0.95
C GLY A 184 17.62 21.11 2.11
N GLU A 185 16.92 22.23 2.21
CA GLU A 185 15.89 22.44 3.23
C GLU A 185 14.72 21.45 3.07
N VAL A 186 14.36 21.12 1.83
CA VAL A 186 13.29 20.16 1.51
C VAL A 186 13.60 18.76 2.03
N TYR A 187 14.88 18.34 2.08
CA TYR A 187 15.27 17.05 2.67
C TYR A 187 14.81 16.92 4.13
N HIS A 188 15.00 17.96 4.94
CA HIS A 188 14.58 17.94 6.35
C HIS A 188 13.05 17.87 6.49
N ILE A 189 12.33 18.55 5.60
CA ILE A 189 10.87 18.51 5.53
C ILE A 189 10.40 17.10 5.16
N VAL A 190 11.02 16.46 4.17
CA VAL A 190 10.74 15.08 3.76
C VAL A 190 10.96 14.12 4.91
N ASN A 191 12.09 14.21 5.62
CA ASN A 191 12.36 13.35 6.77
C ASN A 191 11.31 13.50 7.89
N ASN A 192 10.88 14.73 8.15
CA ASN A 192 9.81 14.94 9.12
C ASN A 192 8.45 14.43 8.60
N ALA A 193 8.16 14.57 7.30
CA ALA A 193 6.96 13.99 6.69
C ALA A 193 6.95 12.45 6.77
N LEU A 194 8.09 11.80 6.54
CA LEU A 194 8.25 10.35 6.69
C LEU A 194 8.05 9.90 8.15
N ARG A 195 8.51 10.71 9.11
CA ARG A 195 8.25 10.48 10.54
C ARG A 195 6.76 10.58 10.87
N LEU A 196 6.07 11.63 10.41
CA LEU A 196 4.62 11.77 10.57
C LEU A 196 3.84 10.64 9.88
N ASN A 197 4.29 10.21 8.70
CA ASN A 197 3.74 9.06 7.98
C ASN A 197 3.84 7.77 8.81
N TYR A 198 4.94 7.56 9.50
CA TYR A 198 5.09 6.44 10.42
C TYR A 198 4.13 6.54 11.62
N GLN A 199 3.94 7.73 12.20
CA GLN A 199 2.99 7.91 13.31
C GLN A 199 1.55 7.55 12.92
N ILE A 200 1.16 7.82 11.67
CA ILE A 200 -0.12 7.38 11.07
C ILE A 200 -0.23 5.85 11.05
N LEU A 201 0.84 5.16 10.64
CA LEU A 201 0.88 3.70 10.58
C LEU A 201 0.72 3.05 11.96
N GLU A 202 1.25 3.66 13.01
CA GLU A 202 1.12 3.17 14.39
C GLU A 202 -0.26 3.39 15.02
N GLN A 203 -1.14 4.20 14.41
CA GLN A 203 -2.48 4.38 14.95
C GLN A 203 -3.31 3.10 14.79
N ASP A 204 -3.87 2.65 15.92
CA ASP A 204 -4.83 1.54 16.00
C ASP A 204 -6.26 2.01 15.69
N ASN A 205 -6.58 3.27 15.99
CA ASN A 205 -7.87 3.87 15.77
C ASN A 205 -7.94 4.57 14.40
N LEU A 206 -8.92 4.20 13.57
CA LEU A 206 -9.13 4.77 12.24
C LEU A 206 -9.44 6.28 12.28
N THR A 207 -10.23 6.75 13.24
CA THR A 207 -10.51 8.19 13.41
C THR A 207 -9.23 8.96 13.72
N ALA A 208 -8.41 8.48 14.66
CA ALA A 208 -7.12 9.10 14.99
C ALA A 208 -6.17 9.10 13.78
N LYS A 209 -6.15 7.99 13.03
CA LYS A 209 -5.38 7.86 11.78
C LYS A 209 -5.80 8.91 10.74
N PHE A 210 -7.11 9.09 10.54
CA PHE A 210 -7.64 10.12 9.65
C PHE A 210 -7.23 11.52 10.08
N ILE A 211 -7.31 11.84 11.38
CA ILE A 211 -6.86 13.15 11.90
C ILE A 211 -5.37 13.37 11.60
N GLN A 212 -4.51 12.39 11.88
CA GLN A 212 -3.07 12.52 11.62
C GLN A 212 -2.74 12.65 10.13
N ILE A 213 -3.49 11.97 9.26
CA ILE A 213 -3.38 12.16 7.80
C ILE A 213 -3.70 13.61 7.43
N MET A 214 -4.76 14.20 7.98
CA MET A 214 -5.10 15.60 7.72
C MET A 214 -4.02 16.56 8.23
N THR A 215 -3.44 16.27 9.41
CA THR A 215 -2.28 17.01 9.94
C THR A 215 -1.06 16.89 9.03
N LEU A 216 -0.81 15.72 8.43
CA LEU A 216 0.27 15.56 7.46
C LEU A 216 0.05 16.38 6.19
N PHE A 217 -1.19 16.49 5.68
CA PHE A 217 -1.49 17.41 4.58
C PHE A 217 -1.23 18.87 4.94
N ASP A 218 -1.61 19.29 6.14
CA ASP A 218 -1.35 20.64 6.65
C ASP A 218 0.17 20.91 6.70
N PHE A 219 0.95 19.96 7.23
CA PHE A 219 2.42 20.03 7.28
C PHE A 219 3.06 20.07 5.88
N LEU A 220 2.61 19.21 4.96
CA LEU A 220 3.12 19.17 3.57
C LEU A 220 2.79 20.46 2.82
N ALA A 221 1.68 21.13 3.14
CA ALA A 221 1.37 22.45 2.59
C ALA A 221 2.35 23.50 3.12
N ASN A 222 2.52 23.58 4.43
CA ASN A 222 3.43 24.53 5.06
C ASN A 222 3.99 23.98 6.40
N PRO A 223 5.29 23.66 6.48
CA PRO A 223 5.90 23.11 7.69
C PRO A 223 6.18 24.18 8.76
N TYR A 224 6.14 25.46 8.41
CA TYR A 224 6.56 26.57 9.29
C TYR A 224 5.43 27.30 9.98
N LYS A 225 4.22 27.25 9.41
CA LYS A 225 3.06 27.95 9.96
C LYS A 225 1.77 27.25 9.60
N PHE A 226 0.79 27.42 10.47
CA PHE A 226 -0.58 27.04 10.18
C PHE A 226 -1.15 27.87 9.03
N GLU A 227 -1.87 27.20 8.13
CA GLU A 227 -2.64 27.82 7.05
C GLU A 227 -4.05 27.22 7.04
N VAL A 228 -5.04 28.04 6.69
CA VAL A 228 -6.41 27.55 6.52
C VAL A 228 -6.42 26.53 5.38
N PHE A 229 -7.13 25.41 5.54
CA PHE A 229 -7.10 24.29 4.60
C PHE A 229 -7.43 24.68 3.14
N GLN A 230 -8.26 25.71 2.96
CA GLN A 230 -8.58 26.27 1.64
C GLN A 230 -7.35 26.80 0.88
N ASP A 231 -6.37 27.32 1.61
CA ASP A 231 -5.11 27.80 1.06
C ASP A 231 -4.06 26.70 1.02
N ALA A 232 -3.97 25.90 2.09
CA ALA A 232 -3.04 24.77 2.19
C ALA A 232 -3.16 23.81 0.99
N LYS A 233 -4.39 23.44 0.61
CA LYS A 233 -4.63 22.52 -0.52
C LYS A 233 -4.10 23.03 -1.86
N LYS A 234 -4.01 24.35 -2.05
CA LYS A 234 -3.50 24.94 -3.30
C LYS A 234 -2.01 24.67 -3.48
N LYS A 235 -1.29 24.30 -2.40
CA LYS A 235 0.15 23.99 -2.42
C LYS A 235 0.43 22.52 -2.71
N PHE A 236 -0.37 21.58 -2.19
CA PHE A 236 -0.11 20.16 -2.40
C PHE A 236 -0.87 19.53 -3.57
N ILE A 237 -2.06 20.01 -3.95
CA ILE A 237 -2.80 19.46 -5.10
C ILE A 237 -2.00 19.50 -6.41
N PRO A 238 -1.19 20.55 -6.73
CA PRO A 238 -0.37 20.56 -7.94
C PRO A 238 0.68 19.44 -8.04
N HIS A 239 1.04 18.80 -6.93
CA HIS A 239 1.92 17.62 -6.93
C HIS A 239 1.16 16.32 -7.26
N ILE A 240 -0.17 16.35 -7.21
CA ILE A 240 -1.04 15.19 -7.45
C ILE A 240 -1.67 15.26 -8.85
N ALA A 241 -2.12 16.45 -9.26
CA ALA A 241 -2.89 16.66 -10.48
C ALA A 241 -1.98 16.74 -11.72
N ASN A 242 -2.38 16.07 -12.81
CA ASN A 242 -1.66 16.19 -14.09
C ASN A 242 -2.28 17.19 -15.07
N ASN A 243 -3.55 17.53 -14.90
CA ASN A 243 -4.30 18.42 -15.78
C ASN A 243 -5.36 19.22 -15.01
N ASN A 244 -5.96 20.21 -15.68
CA ASN A 244 -6.95 21.10 -15.06
C ASN A 244 -8.17 20.34 -14.51
N GLN A 245 -8.70 19.37 -15.26
CA GLN A 245 -9.87 18.61 -14.82
C GLN A 245 -9.59 17.85 -13.52
N GLU A 246 -8.45 17.18 -13.43
CA GLU A 246 -8.02 16.48 -12.21
C GLU A 246 -7.75 17.45 -11.07
N TYR A 247 -7.17 18.62 -11.35
CA TYR A 247 -6.98 19.67 -10.36
C TYR A 247 -8.32 20.13 -9.75
N LEU A 248 -9.34 20.40 -10.58
CA LEU A 248 -10.66 20.82 -10.10
C LEU A 248 -11.35 19.71 -9.30
N PHE A 249 -11.29 18.47 -9.77
CA PHE A 249 -11.80 17.31 -9.03
C PHE A 249 -11.15 17.19 -7.65
N LEU A 250 -9.82 17.27 -7.58
CA LEU A 250 -9.09 17.19 -6.31
C LEU A 250 -9.41 18.38 -5.41
N VAL A 251 -9.59 19.57 -5.95
CA VAL A 251 -10.00 20.74 -5.18
C VAL A 251 -11.32 20.47 -4.45
N ASP A 252 -12.30 19.87 -5.12
CA ASP A 252 -13.60 19.52 -4.53
C ASP A 252 -13.48 18.32 -3.57
N ARG A 253 -12.71 17.29 -3.95
CA ARG A 253 -12.48 16.10 -3.13
C ARG A 253 -11.80 16.44 -1.80
N PHE A 254 -10.76 17.27 -1.82
CA PHE A 254 -10.11 17.75 -0.59
C PHE A 254 -11.01 18.69 0.23
N MET A 255 -11.94 19.43 -0.40
CA MET A 255 -12.95 20.16 0.36
C MET A 255 -13.90 19.22 1.10
N LYS A 256 -14.31 18.11 0.47
CA LYS A 256 -15.11 17.09 1.14
C LYS A 256 -14.40 16.55 2.38
N PHE A 257 -13.12 16.19 2.26
CA PHE A 257 -12.33 15.72 3.41
C PHE A 257 -12.25 16.75 4.53
N SER A 258 -12.10 18.02 4.19
CA SER A 258 -11.95 19.08 5.20
C SER A 258 -13.26 19.59 5.79
N LYS A 259 -14.32 19.77 4.99
CA LYS A 259 -15.58 20.38 5.45
C LYS A 259 -16.57 19.36 5.97
N ASP A 260 -16.57 18.16 5.40
CA ASP A 260 -17.55 17.15 5.77
C ASP A 260 -16.88 16.23 6.80
N TYR A 261 -15.85 15.49 6.38
CA TYR A 261 -15.27 14.45 7.22
C TYR A 261 -14.50 15.01 8.43
N ARG A 262 -13.56 15.94 8.21
CA ARG A 262 -12.78 16.55 9.31
C ARG A 262 -13.67 17.36 10.25
N SER A 263 -14.66 18.09 9.75
CA SER A 263 -15.57 18.82 10.65
C SER A 263 -16.40 17.86 11.50
N ASP A 264 -16.95 16.80 10.91
CA ASP A 264 -17.70 15.80 11.67
C ASP A 264 -16.84 15.11 12.73
N VAL A 265 -15.60 14.74 12.38
CA VAL A 265 -14.67 14.11 13.32
C VAL A 265 -14.22 15.07 14.42
N VAL A 266 -13.73 16.26 14.06
CA VAL A 266 -13.05 17.18 14.97
C VAL A 266 -14.04 18.07 15.74
N HIS A 267 -15.11 18.54 15.10
CA HIS A 267 -16.06 19.46 15.72
C HIS A 267 -17.30 18.76 16.25
N ASN A 268 -17.77 17.70 15.59
CA ASN A 268 -18.96 16.95 16.03
C ASN A 268 -18.62 15.68 16.81
N GLY A 269 -17.33 15.35 16.98
CA GLY A 269 -16.87 14.20 17.75
C GLY A 269 -17.23 12.83 17.15
N LYS A 270 -17.60 12.78 15.86
CA LYS A 270 -18.00 11.53 15.21
C LYS A 270 -16.80 10.64 14.90
N HIS A 271 -17.02 9.33 14.93
CA HIS A 271 -16.04 8.37 14.42
C HIS A 271 -16.08 8.31 12.89
N ILE A 272 -14.95 8.02 12.23
CA ILE A 272 -14.91 7.89 10.77
C ILE A 272 -15.81 6.75 10.27
N THR A 273 -16.01 5.73 11.11
CA THR A 273 -16.91 4.59 10.90
C THR A 273 -18.40 4.95 11.03
N GLU A 274 -18.73 6.10 11.62
CA GLU A 274 -20.10 6.63 11.66
C GLU A 274 -20.40 7.55 10.47
N ILE A 275 -19.35 8.09 9.84
CA ILE A 275 -19.45 8.92 8.63
C ILE A 275 -19.51 8.03 7.38
N LEU A 276 -18.74 6.93 7.38
CA LEU A 276 -18.69 5.94 6.31
C LEU A 276 -19.17 4.60 6.86
N ASN A 277 -20.38 4.19 6.45
CA ASN A 277 -21.08 3.05 7.03
C ASN A 277 -20.54 1.69 6.58
N GLU A 278 -19.82 1.65 5.45
CA GLU A 278 -19.33 0.41 4.84
C GLU A 278 -17.81 0.30 5.01
N LEU A 279 -17.33 -0.89 5.43
CA LEU A 279 -15.90 -1.16 5.61
C LEU A 279 -15.09 -0.88 4.34
N ILE A 280 -15.67 -1.16 3.18
CA ILE A 280 -15.06 -0.92 1.88
C ILE A 280 -14.86 0.57 1.60
N ASP A 281 -15.78 1.43 2.02
CA ASP A 281 -15.67 2.87 1.84
C ASP A 281 -14.57 3.44 2.75
N ILE A 282 -14.47 2.92 3.97
CA ILE A 282 -13.42 3.30 4.92
C ILE A 282 -12.04 2.88 4.38
N GLU A 283 -11.89 1.63 3.97
CA GLU A 283 -10.66 1.13 3.36
C GLU A 283 -10.26 1.98 2.15
N SER A 284 -11.23 2.27 1.28
CA SER A 284 -11.00 3.05 0.05
C SER A 284 -10.56 4.48 0.35
N LEU A 285 -11.09 5.10 1.42
CA LEU A 285 -10.65 6.40 1.90
C LEU A 285 -9.17 6.37 2.32
N PHE A 286 -8.75 5.39 3.14
CA PHE A 286 -7.37 5.33 3.62
C PHE A 286 -6.37 5.07 2.51
N ILE A 287 -6.69 4.17 1.58
CA ILE A 287 -5.84 3.93 0.40
C ILE A 287 -5.79 5.20 -0.47
N GLU A 288 -6.88 5.96 -0.58
CA GLU A 288 -6.94 7.16 -1.43
C GLU A 288 -6.03 8.25 -0.84
N LEU A 289 -6.16 8.48 0.47
CA LEU A 289 -5.33 9.44 1.20
C LEU A 289 -3.85 9.04 1.20
N GLN A 290 -3.54 7.76 1.39
CA GLN A 290 -2.18 7.24 1.29
C GLN A 290 -1.59 7.51 -0.09
N ASN A 291 -2.33 7.24 -1.16
CA ASN A 291 -1.87 7.49 -2.53
C ASN A 291 -1.55 8.96 -2.78
N TYR A 292 -2.36 9.88 -2.26
CA TYR A 292 -2.08 11.32 -2.34
C TYR A 292 -0.80 11.69 -1.59
N ILE A 293 -0.64 11.24 -0.35
CA ILE A 293 0.56 11.47 0.45
C ILE A 293 1.80 10.87 -0.24
N SER A 294 1.70 9.65 -0.74
CA SER A 294 2.79 8.97 -1.43
C SER A 294 3.26 9.73 -2.66
N LYS A 295 2.35 10.32 -3.44
CA LYS A 295 2.71 11.16 -4.60
C LYS A 295 3.44 12.43 -4.17
N ILE A 296 2.88 13.14 -3.18
CA ILE A 296 3.49 14.39 -2.69
C ILE A 296 4.89 14.09 -2.12
N ILE A 297 5.01 13.14 -1.19
CA ILE A 297 6.29 12.81 -0.57
C ILE A 297 7.28 12.31 -1.62
N SER A 298 6.88 11.43 -2.55
CA SER A 298 7.80 10.94 -3.60
C SER A 298 8.32 12.05 -4.51
N GLU A 299 7.52 13.08 -4.78
CA GLU A 299 7.98 14.24 -5.53
C GLU A 299 8.90 15.14 -4.67
N LEU A 300 8.56 15.37 -3.40
CA LEU A 300 9.43 16.14 -2.51
C LEU A 300 10.78 15.46 -2.29
N ILE A 301 10.80 14.12 -2.30
CA ILE A 301 12.00 13.30 -2.28
C ILE A 301 12.92 13.66 -3.46
N SER A 302 12.40 13.75 -4.69
CA SER A 302 13.24 14.11 -5.85
C SER A 302 13.70 15.57 -5.85
N LEU A 303 13.04 16.41 -5.02
CA LEU A 303 13.37 17.81 -4.79
C LEU A 303 14.17 18.02 -3.49
N SER A 304 14.70 16.98 -2.86
CA SER A 304 15.35 17.08 -1.52
C SER A 304 16.55 18.04 -1.47
N HIS A 305 17.14 18.39 -2.62
CA HIS A 305 18.32 19.25 -2.74
C HIS A 305 18.03 20.75 -2.75
N ILE A 306 16.77 21.17 -2.90
CA ILE A 306 16.41 22.60 -3.05
C ILE A 306 15.99 23.25 -1.72
N SER A 307 15.93 24.57 -1.73
CA SER A 307 15.34 25.38 -0.64
C SER A 307 13.81 25.38 -0.67
N TRP A 308 13.19 25.76 0.46
CA TRP A 308 11.73 25.88 0.54
C TRP A 308 11.16 26.93 -0.43
N ASN A 309 11.88 28.05 -0.63
CA ASN A 309 11.46 29.11 -1.54
C ASN A 309 11.43 28.65 -3.01
N GLU A 310 12.40 27.82 -3.41
CA GLU A 310 12.41 27.20 -4.74
C GLU A 310 11.24 26.22 -4.90
N LEU A 311 10.93 25.43 -3.86
CA LEU A 311 9.76 24.54 -3.87
C LEU A 311 8.45 25.33 -4.01
N GLU A 312 8.27 26.43 -3.29
CA GLU A 312 7.08 27.28 -3.42
C GLU A 312 6.96 27.88 -4.84
N THR A 313 8.09 28.22 -5.46
CA THR A 313 8.13 28.67 -6.87
C THR A 313 7.70 27.55 -7.82
N ILE A 314 8.18 26.31 -7.63
CA ILE A 314 7.76 25.13 -8.40
C ILE A 314 6.25 24.89 -8.25
N ARG A 315 5.73 24.93 -7.02
CA ARG A 315 4.29 24.77 -6.72
C ARG A 315 3.45 25.82 -7.41
N TYR A 316 3.87 27.08 -7.33
CA TYR A 316 3.21 28.19 -8.02
C TYR A 316 3.15 27.94 -9.53
N ASN A 317 4.28 27.61 -10.16
CA ASN A 317 4.36 27.36 -11.59
C ASN A 317 3.50 26.18 -12.03
N LYS A 318 3.55 25.06 -11.30
CA LYS A 318 2.69 23.88 -11.55
C LYS A 318 1.22 24.26 -11.50
N ARG A 319 0.80 24.97 -10.46
CA ARG A 319 -0.58 25.45 -10.32
C ARG A 319 -0.98 26.33 -11.48
N GLN A 320 -0.16 27.31 -11.87
CA GLN A 320 -0.46 28.19 -13.01
C GLN A 320 -0.64 27.38 -14.29
N ASN A 321 0.22 26.40 -14.55
CA ASN A 321 0.11 25.53 -15.72
C ASN A 321 -1.18 24.69 -15.72
N LEU A 322 -1.65 24.25 -14.55
CA LEU A 322 -2.92 23.53 -14.41
C LEU A 322 -4.14 24.45 -14.58
N THR A 323 -4.03 25.73 -14.19
CA THR A 323 -5.17 26.68 -14.19
C THR A 323 -5.21 27.64 -15.37
N LYS A 324 -4.22 27.62 -16.29
CA LYS A 324 -4.24 28.42 -17.53
C LYS A 324 -5.53 28.13 -18.31
N LYS A 325 -6.20 29.20 -18.76
CA LYS A 325 -7.56 29.25 -19.32
C LYS A 325 -7.83 28.17 -20.39
N THR A 326 -8.14 26.97 -19.95
CA THR A 326 -9.05 26.06 -20.65
C THR A 326 -10.45 26.47 -20.22
N LYS A 327 -11.40 26.58 -21.18
CA LYS A 327 -12.80 26.98 -20.90
C LYS A 327 -13.27 26.29 -19.63
N LYS A 328 -13.84 27.05 -18.66
CA LYS A 328 -14.50 26.45 -17.49
C LYS A 328 -15.44 25.36 -18.03
N PRO A 329 -15.24 24.08 -17.68
CA PRO A 329 -16.18 23.06 -18.06
C PRO A 329 -17.54 23.45 -17.47
N ASP A 330 -18.57 23.33 -18.30
CA ASP A 330 -19.93 23.67 -17.91
C ASP A 330 -20.35 22.77 -16.74
N LYS A 331 -20.68 23.38 -15.59
CA LYS A 331 -20.93 22.65 -14.34
C LYS A 331 -22.11 21.68 -14.45
N ASN A 332 -23.00 21.91 -15.42
CA ASN A 332 -24.19 21.10 -15.66
C ASN A 332 -23.99 20.00 -16.72
N ASN A 333 -22.83 19.97 -17.38
CA ASN A 333 -22.46 18.98 -18.40
C ASN A 333 -21.17 18.23 -18.02
N LEU A 334 -20.80 18.23 -16.74
CA LEU A 334 -19.82 17.30 -16.21
C LEU A 334 -20.46 15.90 -16.14
N THR A 335 -20.65 15.25 -17.29
CA THR A 335 -20.66 13.78 -17.32
C THR A 335 -19.23 13.38 -16.99
N PHE A 336 -19.02 13.08 -15.71
CA PHE A 336 -17.76 12.54 -15.22
C PHE A 336 -17.51 11.18 -15.90
N ASP A 337 -16.83 11.15 -17.05
CA ASP A 337 -16.22 9.94 -17.59
C ASP A 337 -14.94 9.60 -16.78
N PHE A 338 -15.16 9.15 -15.53
CA PHE A 338 -14.11 8.98 -14.52
C PHE A 338 -13.87 7.53 -14.12
N SER A 339 -14.29 6.52 -14.89
CA SER A 339 -13.80 5.15 -14.67
C SER A 339 -13.22 4.56 -15.93
N ARG A 340 -11.89 4.43 -15.95
CA ARG A 340 -11.22 3.42 -16.78
C ARG A 340 -11.25 2.07 -16.06
N SER A 341 -12.26 1.78 -15.25
CA SER A 341 -12.37 0.49 -14.59
C SER A 341 -13.10 -0.46 -15.53
N ILE A 342 -12.53 -1.63 -15.74
CA ILE A 342 -13.10 -2.66 -16.60
C ILE A 342 -13.29 -3.92 -15.78
N ALA A 343 -14.42 -4.58 -15.98
CA ALA A 343 -14.62 -5.95 -15.55
C ALA A 343 -14.47 -6.85 -16.77
N ILE A 344 -13.59 -7.84 -16.73
CA ILE A 344 -13.46 -8.87 -17.75
C ILE A 344 -13.97 -10.18 -17.15
N ILE A 345 -15.01 -10.74 -17.75
CA ILE A 345 -15.75 -11.86 -17.16
C ILE A 345 -15.76 -13.02 -18.14
N ASP A 346 -15.27 -14.17 -17.69
CA ASP A 346 -15.50 -15.45 -18.36
C ASP A 346 -16.94 -15.89 -18.08
N VAL A 347 -17.81 -15.80 -19.10
CA VAL A 347 -19.23 -16.13 -18.95
C VAL A 347 -19.42 -17.62 -18.64
N LYS A 348 -18.60 -18.50 -19.22
CA LYS A 348 -18.69 -19.93 -18.93
C LYS A 348 -18.44 -20.16 -17.45
N TYR A 349 -17.35 -19.60 -16.94
CA TYR A 349 -17.00 -19.76 -15.53
C TYR A 349 -18.05 -19.15 -14.59
N LEU A 350 -18.55 -17.95 -14.90
CA LEU A 350 -19.64 -17.31 -14.14
C LEU A 350 -20.89 -18.19 -14.07
N VAL A 351 -21.35 -18.70 -15.22
CA VAL A 351 -22.56 -19.54 -15.31
C VAL A 351 -22.37 -20.85 -14.58
N ASP A 352 -21.24 -21.54 -14.79
CA ASP A 352 -20.96 -22.81 -14.12
C ASP A 352 -20.90 -22.62 -12.60
N LYS A 353 -20.30 -21.53 -12.12
CA LYS A 353 -20.24 -21.21 -10.68
C LYS A 353 -21.60 -20.87 -10.07
N LEU A 354 -22.41 -20.10 -10.79
CA LEU A 354 -23.75 -19.75 -10.33
C LEU A 354 -24.59 -21.01 -10.08
N PHE A 355 -24.66 -21.91 -11.07
CA PHE A 355 -25.48 -23.11 -10.96
C PHE A 355 -24.93 -24.11 -9.94
N TYR A 356 -23.60 -24.23 -9.80
CA TYR A 356 -22.98 -25.01 -8.73
C TYR A 356 -23.45 -24.54 -7.34
N LEU A 357 -23.49 -23.23 -7.09
CA LEU A 357 -23.88 -22.70 -5.79
C LEU A 357 -25.39 -22.74 -5.55
N LEU A 358 -26.22 -22.57 -6.59
CA LEU A 358 -27.66 -22.76 -6.47
C LEU A 358 -28.00 -24.18 -6.03
N GLU A 359 -27.32 -25.17 -6.61
CA GLU A 359 -27.48 -26.58 -6.22
C GLU A 359 -26.94 -26.81 -4.80
N PHE A 360 -25.73 -26.32 -4.49
CA PHE A 360 -25.09 -26.48 -3.18
C PHE A 360 -25.93 -25.89 -2.03
N TYR A 361 -26.45 -24.68 -2.20
CA TYR A 361 -27.27 -23.97 -1.21
C TYR A 361 -28.77 -24.27 -1.32
N LYS A 362 -29.20 -25.13 -2.26
CA LYS A 362 -30.62 -25.45 -2.53
C LYS A 362 -31.49 -24.20 -2.70
N LYS A 363 -31.03 -23.26 -3.52
CA LYS A 363 -31.74 -22.00 -3.81
C LYS A 363 -32.48 -22.10 -5.13
N ASP A 364 -33.73 -21.64 -5.13
CA ASP A 364 -34.55 -21.57 -6.33
C ASP A 364 -34.31 -20.23 -7.06
N GLY A 365 -33.45 -20.27 -8.07
CA GLY A 365 -33.22 -19.17 -8.99
C GLY A 365 -32.22 -18.11 -8.52
N TYR A 366 -32.01 -17.10 -9.36
CA TYR A 366 -31.01 -16.07 -9.20
C TYR A 366 -31.52 -14.72 -9.69
N ASN A 367 -30.88 -13.62 -9.26
CA ASN A 367 -31.18 -12.27 -9.72
C ASN A 367 -29.92 -11.62 -10.30
N MET A 368 -29.95 -11.29 -11.59
CA MET A 368 -28.81 -10.67 -12.29
C MET A 368 -28.42 -9.30 -11.74
N GLU A 369 -29.36 -8.51 -11.23
CA GLU A 369 -29.06 -7.22 -10.58
C GLU A 369 -28.22 -7.45 -9.32
N LEU A 370 -28.53 -8.49 -8.53
CA LEU A 370 -27.75 -8.85 -7.34
C LEU A 370 -26.37 -9.40 -7.71
N ILE A 371 -26.26 -10.15 -8.81
CA ILE A 371 -24.96 -10.61 -9.34
C ILE A 371 -24.09 -9.43 -9.75
N PHE A 372 -24.61 -8.49 -10.54
CA PHE A 372 -23.85 -7.29 -10.91
C PHE A 372 -23.48 -6.47 -9.70
N LYS A 373 -24.39 -6.29 -8.74
CA LYS A 373 -24.10 -5.60 -7.49
C LYS A 373 -22.97 -6.27 -6.73
N SER A 374 -23.01 -7.59 -6.57
CA SER A 374 -21.96 -8.35 -5.89
C SER A 374 -20.61 -8.23 -6.61
N LEU A 375 -20.60 -8.34 -7.94
CA LEU A 375 -19.37 -8.16 -8.73
C LEU A 375 -18.81 -6.74 -8.58
N ILE A 376 -19.64 -5.70 -8.66
CA ILE A 376 -19.21 -4.30 -8.48
C ILE A 376 -18.60 -4.07 -7.10
N GLN A 377 -19.24 -4.61 -6.06
CA GLN A 377 -18.76 -4.52 -4.68
C GLN A 377 -17.42 -5.24 -4.52
N ASN A 378 -17.31 -6.47 -5.03
CA ASN A 378 -16.12 -7.29 -4.87
C ASN A 378 -14.95 -6.84 -5.77
N PHE A 379 -15.23 -6.24 -6.93
CA PHE A 379 -14.27 -5.52 -7.76
C PHE A 379 -13.94 -4.11 -7.25
N ARG A 380 -14.55 -3.65 -6.16
CA ARG A 380 -14.23 -2.35 -5.52
C ARG A 380 -14.34 -1.16 -6.48
N PHE A 381 -15.35 -1.14 -7.35
CA PHE A 381 -15.59 0.00 -8.23
C PHE A 381 -16.24 1.15 -7.43
N ASN A 382 -15.42 2.08 -6.94
CA ASN A 382 -15.80 3.04 -5.90
C ASN A 382 -16.28 4.42 -6.39
N SER A 383 -16.16 4.73 -7.68
CA SER A 383 -16.50 6.06 -8.19
C SER A 383 -17.99 6.19 -8.49
N LYS A 384 -18.69 7.11 -7.79
CA LYS A 384 -20.07 7.48 -8.13
C LYS A 384 -20.09 8.28 -9.42
N GLY A 385 -21.12 8.07 -10.26
CA GLY A 385 -21.29 8.81 -11.52
C GLY A 385 -20.38 8.36 -12.66
N THR A 386 -19.84 7.13 -12.62
CA THR A 386 -18.90 6.64 -13.65
C THR A 386 -19.48 5.49 -14.47
N VAL A 387 -19.00 5.38 -15.72
CA VAL A 387 -19.36 4.31 -16.66
C VAL A 387 -18.41 3.13 -16.49
N ILE A 388 -18.88 2.03 -15.92
CA ILE A 388 -18.06 0.82 -15.76
C ILE A 388 -18.31 -0.11 -16.94
N HIS A 389 -17.25 -0.48 -17.65
CA HIS A 389 -17.34 -1.39 -18.78
C HIS A 389 -17.24 -2.84 -18.30
N PHE A 390 -18.29 -3.62 -18.54
CA PHE A 390 -18.29 -5.06 -18.30
C PHE A 390 -18.10 -5.78 -19.63
N TYR A 391 -16.97 -6.45 -19.82
CA TYR A 391 -16.65 -7.28 -20.97
C TYR A 391 -16.93 -8.75 -20.65
N PHE A 392 -18.05 -9.24 -21.16
CA PHE A 392 -18.43 -10.64 -21.08
C PHE A 392 -17.86 -11.40 -22.28
N TYR A 393 -16.94 -12.33 -22.03
CA TYR A 393 -16.39 -13.19 -23.07
C TYR A 393 -17.08 -14.55 -23.07
N LEU A 394 -17.59 -14.91 -24.25
CA LEU A 394 -18.44 -16.07 -24.49
C LEU A 394 -17.67 -17.09 -25.36
N PRO A 395 -17.51 -18.36 -24.98
CA PRO A 395 -16.80 -19.34 -25.80
C PRO A 395 -17.51 -19.56 -27.15
N ASN A 396 -16.76 -19.59 -28.25
CA ASN A 396 -17.33 -20.01 -29.53
C ASN A 396 -17.87 -21.44 -29.42
N ASN A 397 -19.10 -21.65 -29.87
CA ASN A 397 -19.83 -22.92 -29.80
C ASN A 397 -20.18 -23.40 -28.37
N TYR A 398 -20.20 -22.52 -27.37
CA TYR A 398 -20.58 -22.93 -26.00
C TYR A 398 -21.91 -23.71 -25.95
N TYR A 399 -22.91 -23.28 -26.74
CA TYR A 399 -24.20 -23.95 -26.91
C TYR A 399 -24.12 -25.45 -27.22
N GLN A 400 -23.08 -25.87 -27.95
CA GLN A 400 -22.86 -27.27 -28.32
C GLN A 400 -22.18 -28.07 -27.19
N SER A 401 -21.54 -27.39 -26.24
CA SER A 401 -20.82 -27.97 -25.10
C SER A 401 -21.59 -27.94 -23.77
N ILE A 402 -22.76 -27.29 -23.72
CA ILE A 402 -23.62 -27.32 -22.53
C ILE A 402 -24.36 -28.66 -22.49
N ASP A 403 -23.84 -29.58 -21.68
CA ASP A 403 -24.51 -30.81 -21.27
C ASP A 403 -24.70 -30.83 -19.74
N GLY A 404 -25.66 -31.62 -19.26
CA GLY A 404 -25.92 -31.82 -17.82
C GLY A 404 -27.16 -31.10 -17.26
N LEU A 405 -27.25 -31.07 -15.92
CA LEU A 405 -28.31 -30.40 -15.16
C LEU A 405 -28.40 -28.91 -15.51
N TYR A 406 -29.63 -28.40 -15.58
CA TYR A 406 -29.94 -27.00 -15.92
C TYR A 406 -29.53 -26.55 -17.33
N ARG A 407 -29.43 -27.48 -18.30
CA ARG A 407 -29.04 -27.15 -19.68
C ARG A 407 -29.87 -26.00 -20.26
N ASN A 408 -31.20 -26.05 -20.13
CA ASN A 408 -32.09 -25.04 -20.72
C ASN A 408 -31.89 -23.67 -20.05
N GLU A 409 -31.77 -23.65 -18.73
CA GLU A 409 -31.58 -22.45 -17.93
C GLU A 409 -30.20 -21.82 -18.18
N LYS A 410 -29.15 -22.63 -18.32
CA LYS A 410 -27.81 -22.19 -18.74
C LYS A 410 -27.84 -21.59 -20.15
N LEU A 411 -28.56 -22.23 -21.08
CA LEU A 411 -28.73 -21.74 -22.46
C LEU A 411 -29.46 -20.39 -22.49
N GLU A 412 -30.53 -20.25 -21.73
CA GLU A 412 -31.29 -19.00 -21.62
C GLU A 412 -30.45 -17.88 -21.02
N LEU A 413 -29.69 -18.14 -19.95
CA LEU A 413 -28.79 -17.15 -19.36
C LEU A 413 -27.70 -16.70 -20.34
N TYR A 414 -27.17 -17.64 -21.13
CA TYR A 414 -26.17 -17.32 -22.13
C TYR A 414 -26.74 -16.47 -23.28
N LYS A 415 -27.95 -16.79 -23.78
CA LYS A 415 -28.66 -15.95 -24.75
C LYS A 415 -28.94 -14.56 -24.18
N TRP A 416 -29.29 -14.49 -22.90
CA TRP A 416 -29.51 -13.23 -22.22
C TRP A 416 -28.25 -12.35 -22.24
N PHE A 417 -27.06 -12.90 -21.94
CA PHE A 417 -25.80 -12.14 -22.06
C PHE A 417 -25.58 -11.58 -23.47
N LEU A 418 -25.85 -12.36 -24.53
CA LEU A 418 -25.73 -11.84 -25.90
C LEU A 418 -26.75 -10.73 -26.20
N SER A 419 -27.95 -10.81 -25.62
CA SER A 419 -29.02 -9.84 -25.86
C SER A 419 -28.78 -8.47 -25.21
N ILE A 420 -27.92 -8.39 -24.20
CA ILE A 420 -27.68 -7.16 -23.43
C ILE A 420 -26.46 -6.36 -23.90
N ASN A 421 -25.87 -6.73 -25.03
CA ASN A 421 -24.73 -6.00 -25.60
C ASN A 421 -25.09 -4.53 -25.90
N GLY A 422 -24.27 -3.59 -25.44
CA GLY A 422 -24.49 -2.16 -25.59
C GLY A 422 -25.52 -1.56 -24.62
N ASN A 423 -26.12 -2.37 -23.74
CA ASN A 423 -27.06 -1.86 -22.75
C ASN A 423 -26.33 -1.02 -21.69
N LYS A 424 -26.98 0.09 -21.32
CA LYS A 424 -26.60 0.91 -20.17
C LYS A 424 -27.58 0.65 -19.04
N GLN A 425 -27.10 0.15 -17.92
CA GLN A 425 -27.91 -0.09 -16.72
C GLN A 425 -27.54 0.90 -15.63
N GLU A 426 -28.54 1.60 -15.09
CA GLU A 426 -28.37 2.39 -13.89
C GLU A 426 -28.56 1.53 -12.65
N THR A 427 -27.61 1.57 -11.72
CA THR A 427 -27.78 0.90 -10.43
C THR A 427 -28.67 1.74 -9.52
N THR A 428 -29.75 1.15 -9.01
CA THR A 428 -30.87 1.82 -8.31
C THR A 428 -30.52 2.61 -7.04
N LYS A 429 -29.30 2.51 -6.50
CA LYS A 429 -28.87 3.21 -5.27
C LYS A 429 -27.65 4.14 -5.39
N ASP A 430 -26.84 4.04 -6.45
CA ASP A 430 -25.48 4.62 -6.45
C ASP A 430 -25.16 5.57 -7.62
N THR A 431 -26.15 5.93 -8.46
CA THR A 431 -25.98 6.77 -9.68
C THR A 431 -24.82 6.31 -10.58
N ARG A 432 -24.51 5.01 -10.59
CA ARG A 432 -23.51 4.40 -11.50
C ARG A 432 -24.20 3.95 -12.78
N ILE A 433 -23.52 4.10 -13.91
CA ILE A 433 -23.96 3.57 -15.20
C ILE A 433 -23.04 2.39 -15.53
N ILE A 434 -23.61 1.21 -15.72
CA ILE A 434 -22.88 0.04 -16.21
C ILE A 434 -23.10 -0.02 -17.70
N GLU A 435 -22.01 0.00 -18.48
CA GLU A 435 -22.10 -0.27 -19.91
C GLU A 435 -21.63 -1.69 -20.18
N ILE A 436 -22.52 -2.48 -20.78
CA ILE A 436 -22.31 -3.91 -20.97
C ILE A 436 -21.81 -4.13 -22.40
N HIS A 437 -20.66 -4.78 -22.49
CA HIS A 437 -20.01 -5.18 -23.74
C HIS A 437 -19.90 -6.70 -23.75
N THR A 438 -20.41 -7.35 -24.78
CA THR A 438 -20.32 -8.80 -24.94
C THR A 438 -19.53 -9.14 -26.19
N ALA A 439 -18.63 -10.10 -26.07
CA ALA A 439 -17.77 -10.54 -27.17
C ALA A 439 -17.74 -12.06 -27.22
N GLN A 440 -17.95 -12.62 -28.40
CA GLN A 440 -17.70 -14.05 -28.63
C GLN A 440 -16.21 -14.27 -28.88
N ILE A 441 -15.62 -15.19 -28.13
CA ILE A 441 -14.24 -15.62 -28.26
C ILE A 441 -14.10 -16.32 -29.59
N LYS A 442 -13.32 -15.76 -30.53
CA LYS A 442 -13.05 -16.38 -31.83
C LYS A 442 -12.48 -17.79 -31.63
N LYS A 443 -12.79 -18.72 -32.54
CA LYS A 443 -12.51 -20.17 -32.42
C LYS A 443 -11.03 -20.51 -32.13
N ASN A 444 -10.11 -19.58 -32.42
CA ASN A 444 -8.67 -19.75 -32.28
C ASN A 444 -8.06 -18.95 -31.11
N LEU A 445 -8.86 -18.34 -30.25
CA LEU A 445 -8.39 -17.58 -29.09
C LEU A 445 -8.85 -18.25 -27.79
N SER A 446 -7.98 -18.28 -26.80
CA SER A 446 -8.30 -18.59 -25.41
C SER A 446 -8.82 -17.34 -24.67
N PHE A 447 -9.48 -17.54 -23.53
CA PHE A 447 -9.91 -16.42 -22.69
C PHE A 447 -8.70 -15.60 -22.20
N ALA A 448 -7.59 -16.24 -21.84
CA ALA A 448 -6.35 -15.53 -21.47
C ALA A 448 -5.82 -14.63 -22.61
N GLU A 449 -5.87 -15.08 -23.87
CA GLU A 449 -5.50 -14.25 -25.02
C GLU A 449 -6.47 -13.08 -25.21
N CYS A 450 -7.77 -13.30 -24.98
CA CYS A 450 -8.75 -12.22 -24.99
C CYS A 450 -8.49 -11.20 -23.87
N VAL A 451 -8.16 -11.64 -22.66
CA VAL A 451 -7.75 -10.77 -21.55
C VAL A 451 -6.51 -9.97 -21.95
N LYS A 452 -5.48 -10.62 -22.52
CA LYS A 452 -4.26 -9.96 -22.99
C LYS A 452 -4.56 -8.89 -24.03
N ILE A 453 -5.34 -9.23 -25.07
CA ILE A 453 -5.76 -8.27 -26.11
C ILE A 453 -6.50 -7.11 -25.46
N LYS A 454 -7.43 -7.39 -24.55
CA LYS A 454 -8.22 -6.32 -23.94
C LYS A 454 -7.42 -5.42 -23.03
N LEU A 455 -6.47 -5.98 -22.28
CA LEU A 455 -5.49 -5.22 -21.52
C LEU A 455 -4.61 -4.36 -22.44
N MET A 456 -4.20 -4.88 -23.59
CA MET A 456 -3.44 -4.10 -24.58
C MET A 456 -4.27 -2.98 -25.20
N GLU A 457 -5.52 -3.23 -25.61
CA GLU A 457 -6.46 -2.20 -26.09
C GLU A 457 -6.69 -1.13 -25.02
N TYR A 458 -6.96 -1.58 -23.79
CA TYR A 458 -7.09 -0.72 -22.62
C TYR A 458 -5.83 0.14 -22.37
N CYS A 459 -4.66 -0.36 -22.74
CA CYS A 459 -3.42 0.41 -22.73
C CYS A 459 -3.25 1.31 -23.97
N GLN A 460 -3.70 0.89 -25.16
CA GLN A 460 -3.46 1.57 -26.44
C GLN A 460 -4.43 2.72 -26.72
N ASP A 461 -5.71 2.62 -26.33
CA ASP A 461 -6.76 3.61 -26.63
C ASP A 461 -6.62 4.94 -25.86
N GLY A 462 -5.56 5.12 -25.05
CA GLY A 462 -5.31 6.41 -24.41
C GLY A 462 -4.17 6.52 -23.39
N ASN A 463 -3.14 5.65 -23.42
CA ASN A 463 -2.01 5.72 -22.49
C ASN A 463 -0.63 5.76 -23.18
N ARG A 464 -0.31 6.91 -23.78
CA ARG A 464 1.08 7.44 -23.79
C ARG A 464 1.36 8.39 -22.61
N TYR A 465 0.55 8.36 -21.56
CA TYR A 465 0.73 9.24 -20.40
C TYR A 465 0.92 8.43 -19.12
N PHE A 466 2.16 8.51 -18.64
CA PHE A 466 2.66 8.40 -17.27
C PHE A 466 1.61 8.25 -16.16
N ILE A 467 1.85 7.25 -15.30
CA ILE A 467 1.70 7.24 -13.83
C ILE A 467 0.98 8.48 -13.28
N ASN A 468 -0.34 8.48 -13.22
CA ASN A 468 -1.18 9.22 -12.26
C ASN A 468 -2.58 9.38 -12.84
N LYS A 469 -3.58 8.72 -12.24
CA LYS A 469 -4.90 9.34 -12.02
C LYS A 469 -5.39 8.95 -10.64
N SER A 470 -6.01 9.90 -9.99
CA SER A 470 -6.57 9.87 -8.63
C SER A 470 -7.90 9.11 -8.49
N GLY A 471 -8.25 8.29 -9.48
CA GLY A 471 -9.30 7.28 -9.37
C GLY A 471 -8.66 5.89 -9.46
N TYR A 472 -9.13 4.94 -8.65
CA TYR A 472 -8.74 3.54 -8.81
C TYR A 472 -9.22 3.08 -10.18
N ASN A 473 -8.28 2.93 -11.12
CA ASN A 473 -8.52 2.05 -12.23
C ASN A 473 -8.41 0.65 -11.66
N VAL A 474 -9.51 -0.09 -11.67
CA VAL A 474 -9.52 -1.49 -11.28
C VAL A 474 -9.79 -2.30 -12.53
N VAL A 475 -8.93 -3.29 -12.78
CA VAL A 475 -9.26 -4.39 -13.69
C VAL A 475 -9.80 -5.52 -12.82
N GLY A 476 -11.11 -5.67 -12.82
CA GLY A 476 -11.78 -6.82 -12.24
C GLY A 476 -11.75 -7.96 -13.23
N ILE A 477 -11.30 -9.15 -12.84
CA ILE A 477 -11.30 -10.34 -13.67
C ILE A 477 -12.04 -11.46 -12.92
N PHE A 478 -13.06 -12.04 -13.55
CA PHE A 478 -13.77 -13.21 -13.02
C PHE A 478 -13.51 -14.41 -13.92
N ALA A 479 -12.56 -15.26 -13.53
CA ALA A 479 -12.12 -16.44 -14.31
C ALA A 479 -11.28 -17.38 -13.45
N ASP A 480 -11.29 -18.68 -13.76
CA ASP A 480 -10.48 -19.69 -13.05
C ASP A 480 -9.30 -20.26 -13.87
N ASP A 481 -8.92 -19.57 -14.93
CA ASP A 481 -7.80 -20.00 -15.77
C ASP A 481 -6.44 -19.57 -15.17
N LYS A 482 -5.54 -20.55 -14.95
CA LYS A 482 -4.16 -20.30 -14.51
C LYS A 482 -3.38 -19.45 -15.53
N MET A 483 -3.65 -19.58 -16.83
CA MET A 483 -3.00 -18.74 -17.84
C MET A 483 -3.42 -17.27 -17.71
N THR A 484 -4.65 -17.01 -17.28
CA THR A 484 -5.12 -15.64 -17.02
C THR A 484 -4.35 -14.98 -15.87
N SER A 485 -4.00 -15.72 -14.81
CA SER A 485 -3.12 -15.21 -13.74
C SER A 485 -1.74 -14.83 -14.28
N SER A 486 -1.13 -15.67 -15.12
CA SER A 486 0.16 -15.38 -15.74
C SER A 486 0.12 -14.15 -16.67
N VAL A 487 -0.97 -13.96 -17.42
CA VAL A 487 -1.17 -12.75 -18.24
C VAL A 487 -1.22 -11.49 -17.37
N ILE A 488 -1.89 -11.54 -16.22
CA ILE A 488 -1.98 -10.41 -15.27
C ILE A 488 -0.61 -10.14 -14.64
N GLU A 489 0.10 -11.19 -14.22
CA GLU A 489 1.44 -11.06 -13.64
C GLU A 489 2.41 -10.41 -14.64
N ASN A 490 2.40 -10.85 -15.89
CA ASN A 490 3.21 -10.24 -16.96
C ASN A 490 2.82 -8.78 -17.18
N ALA A 491 1.53 -8.45 -17.21
CA ALA A 491 1.03 -7.08 -17.28
C ALA A 491 1.55 -6.20 -16.12
N ILE A 492 1.59 -6.74 -14.90
CA ILE A 492 2.14 -6.03 -13.73
C ILE A 492 3.64 -5.83 -13.87
N ILE A 493 4.38 -6.86 -14.32
CA ILE A 493 5.83 -6.81 -14.56
C ILE A 493 6.17 -5.79 -15.66
N GLU A 494 5.37 -5.71 -16.72
CA GLU A 494 5.48 -4.74 -17.81
C GLU A 494 5.12 -3.30 -17.39
N GLY A 495 4.78 -3.08 -16.11
CA GLY A 495 4.62 -1.77 -15.52
C GLY A 495 3.22 -1.18 -15.59
N ILE A 496 2.19 -2.01 -15.85
CA ILE A 496 0.79 -1.55 -15.81
C ILE A 496 0.46 -1.09 -14.37
N ASN A 497 0.24 0.21 -14.21
CA ASN A 497 -0.03 0.84 -12.92
C ASN A 497 -1.54 0.83 -12.61
N THR A 498 -2.10 -0.36 -12.39
CA THR A 498 -3.53 -0.59 -12.16
C THR A 498 -3.72 -1.65 -11.08
N ASP A 499 -4.78 -1.52 -10.27
CA ASP A 499 -5.13 -2.56 -9.30
C ASP A 499 -5.85 -3.67 -10.02
N PHE A 500 -5.39 -4.90 -9.84
CA PHE A 500 -6.03 -6.08 -10.40
C PHE A 500 -6.78 -6.80 -9.29
N ILE A 501 -8.04 -7.13 -9.53
CA ILE A 501 -8.83 -7.97 -8.64
C ILE A 501 -9.24 -9.21 -9.42
N LEU A 502 -8.66 -10.35 -9.05
CA LEU A 502 -8.96 -11.64 -9.65
C LEU A 502 -9.90 -12.44 -8.74
N ILE A 503 -11.08 -12.78 -9.27
CA ILE A 503 -12.08 -13.60 -8.61
C ILE A 503 -12.07 -15.00 -9.26
N ARG A 504 -11.69 -16.04 -8.49
CA ARG A 504 -11.46 -17.41 -9.00
C ARG A 504 -11.67 -18.50 -7.94
N GLU A 505 -11.55 -19.79 -8.30
CA GLU A 505 -11.66 -20.89 -7.34
C GLU A 505 -10.54 -20.82 -6.30
N PHE A 506 -10.91 -21.08 -5.04
CA PHE A 506 -10.04 -20.90 -3.88
C PHE A 506 -9.00 -22.01 -3.80
N ASN A 507 -7.90 -21.89 -4.56
CA ASN A 507 -6.76 -22.79 -4.37
C ASN A 507 -5.41 -22.26 -4.88
N ILE A 508 -4.95 -21.10 -4.39
CA ILE A 508 -3.52 -20.76 -4.58
C ILE A 508 -2.90 -20.21 -3.30
N ASN A 509 -1.99 -21.01 -2.73
CA ASN A 509 -1.02 -20.68 -1.69
C ASN A 509 0.08 -19.69 -2.16
N SER A 510 -0.20 -18.81 -3.13
CA SER A 510 0.83 -17.91 -3.68
C SER A 510 0.68 -16.49 -3.14
N GLN A 511 1.64 -16.08 -2.32
CA GLN A 511 1.85 -14.68 -1.95
C GLN A 511 2.26 -13.86 -3.18
N MET A 512 1.28 -13.25 -3.83
CA MET A 512 1.43 -12.51 -5.09
C MET A 512 1.75 -11.02 -4.88
N PRO A 513 2.22 -10.28 -5.91
CA PRO A 513 2.66 -8.88 -5.80
C PRO A 513 1.54 -7.95 -5.33
N GLY A 514 1.88 -6.92 -4.54
CA GLY A 514 0.92 -6.08 -3.79
C GLY A 514 -0.15 -5.29 -4.58
N LYS A 515 -0.18 -5.37 -5.92
CA LYS A 515 -1.23 -4.79 -6.79
C LYS A 515 -2.29 -5.79 -7.25
N LEU A 516 -2.07 -7.09 -7.04
CA LEU A 516 -3.02 -8.14 -7.38
C LEU A 516 -3.72 -8.64 -6.11
N ARG A 517 -5.04 -8.49 -6.06
CA ARG A 517 -5.89 -8.97 -4.97
C ARG A 517 -6.72 -10.14 -5.46
N TYR A 518 -6.89 -11.14 -4.60
CA TYR A 518 -7.71 -12.31 -4.88
C TYR A 518 -9.01 -12.26 -4.08
N ARG A 519 -10.09 -12.75 -4.69
CA ARG A 519 -11.35 -13.06 -3.98
C ARG A 519 -11.80 -14.48 -4.36
N PRO A 520 -12.24 -15.29 -3.38
CA PRO A 520 -12.92 -16.55 -3.67
C PRO A 520 -14.17 -16.29 -4.52
N SER A 521 -14.29 -16.92 -5.68
CA SER A 521 -15.51 -16.85 -6.48
C SER A 521 -16.74 -17.34 -5.73
N ASP A 522 -16.56 -18.35 -4.86
CA ASP A 522 -17.67 -18.97 -4.13
C ASP A 522 -18.30 -17.96 -3.16
N TYR A 523 -17.48 -17.19 -2.44
CA TYR A 523 -17.94 -16.11 -1.57
C TYR A 523 -18.72 -15.04 -2.34
N VAL A 524 -18.14 -14.57 -3.45
CA VAL A 524 -18.74 -13.49 -4.28
C VAL A 524 -20.09 -13.93 -4.85
N MET A 525 -20.17 -15.15 -5.36
CA MET A 525 -21.38 -15.67 -5.97
C MET A 525 -22.43 -16.09 -4.94
N ALA A 526 -22.01 -16.56 -3.76
CA ALA A 526 -22.94 -16.88 -2.69
C ALA A 526 -23.61 -15.62 -2.11
N GLU A 527 -22.86 -14.52 -1.91
CA GLU A 527 -23.44 -13.20 -1.62
C GLU A 527 -24.45 -12.78 -2.72
N ALA A 528 -24.14 -13.06 -3.99
CA ALA A 528 -25.01 -12.70 -5.11
C ALA A 528 -26.34 -13.46 -5.17
N ILE A 529 -26.39 -14.71 -4.67
CA ILE A 529 -27.62 -15.51 -4.57
C ILE A 529 -28.31 -15.36 -3.20
N GLY A 530 -27.87 -14.39 -2.38
CA GLY A 530 -28.51 -14.05 -1.11
C GLY A 530 -28.22 -15.04 0.03
N VAL A 531 -27.07 -15.73 -0.02
CA VAL A 531 -26.53 -16.47 1.13
C VAL A 531 -25.96 -15.45 2.12
N GLN A 532 -26.32 -15.58 3.39
CA GLN A 532 -25.88 -14.66 4.43
C GLN A 532 -24.43 -14.94 4.82
N ARG A 533 -23.69 -13.92 5.27
CA ARG A 533 -22.27 -14.07 5.64
C ARG A 533 -21.99 -15.09 6.75
N HIS A 534 -22.98 -15.42 7.58
CA HIS A 534 -22.83 -16.44 8.63
C HIS A 534 -23.06 -17.87 8.10
N GLU A 535 -23.52 -18.01 6.85
CA GLU A 535 -23.72 -19.27 6.13
C GLU A 535 -22.55 -19.56 5.15
N LEU A 536 -21.59 -18.62 5.03
CA LEU A 536 -20.35 -18.68 4.26
C LEU A 536 -19.17 -19.05 5.18
#